data_AF-A0A4U7FCG7-F1
#
_entry.id   AF-A0A4U7FCG7-F1
#
_cell.length_a   1.000
_cell.length_b   1.000
_cell.length_c   1.000
_cell.angle_alpha   90.00
_cell.angle_beta   90.00
_cell.angle_gamma   90.00
#
_symmetry.space_group_name_H-M   'P 1'
#
loop_
_entity.id
_entity.type
_entity.pdbx_description
1 polymer ?
#
loop_
_entity_poly.entity_id
_entity_poly.type
_entity_poly.pdbx_seq_one_letter_code
_entity_poly.pdbx_strand_id
1 'polypeptide(L)'
;MWWVTDATVAAEAGGSDETGSEPQSAVVVPVEPSPTLRATVSHVVEAAVDGEFSAIHFVEIASWRDGDPGSDDRTAEARRVLERVVAWAEADLDDADGDAGDGVTVVSALIGAEGYLFGPEDYVEVLAGYAEEHGADAVVLDPEYTPVGNTTLLQPLEFALSNTSLDVRTAPVGRPTRPERLRSEATGVRFAAMFGLSLAFYFVLGDPLYWFDWATGVATAAIVSITLSRISFDADPAVPRTPLRLVRGAIYVPVLLYEILVANLVVARVILDPRLPIDPTMNRVRVIVGSGLPLMTLANSITLTPGTLTVRARDSDLYVHSLLPWAREGLFDGSLERWTRFVYYGRSAARPPTPRERDDYAILQGPDATEELPIAAGDGGAVPDGRDDDATDVAEEEVTDA
;
A
#
# COMPACT_ATOMS: atom_id res chain seq x y z
N MET A 1 -43.27 1.43 -58.82
CA MET A 1 -43.11 0.01 -58.47
C MET A 1 -43.70 -0.13 -57.08
N TRP A 2 -44.73 -0.98 -56.99
CA TRP A 2 -45.62 -1.26 -55.87
C TRP A 2 -44.82 -1.74 -54.62
N TRP A 3 -45.22 -1.59 -53.35
CA TRP A 3 -46.55 -1.58 -52.72
C TRP A 3 -46.62 -0.70 -51.46
N VAL A 4 -47.85 -0.27 -51.18
CA VAL A 4 -48.43 0.26 -49.93
C VAL A 4 -49.10 -0.91 -49.19
N THR A 5 -49.06 -0.94 -47.85
CA THR A 5 -50.21 -1.06 -46.91
C THR A 5 -49.65 -1.21 -45.47
N ASP A 6 -49.84 -0.26 -44.55
CA ASP A 6 -51.07 0.20 -43.86
C ASP A 6 -51.53 -0.78 -42.77
N ALA A 7 -51.47 -0.35 -41.51
CA ALA A 7 -52.36 -0.78 -40.43
C ALA A 7 -52.23 0.20 -39.24
N THR A 8 -53.38 0.74 -38.88
CA THR A 8 -53.64 1.92 -38.07
C THR A 8 -53.99 1.58 -36.61
N VAL A 9 -53.66 2.52 -35.71
CA VAL A 9 -54.41 2.95 -34.51
C VAL A 9 -54.49 2.03 -33.28
N ALA A 10 -53.91 2.50 -32.18
CA ALA A 10 -54.64 2.69 -30.92
C ALA A 10 -54.07 3.91 -30.18
N ALA A 11 -54.92 4.91 -29.97
CA ALA A 11 -54.67 6.02 -29.08
C ALA A 11 -55.20 5.65 -27.70
N GLU A 12 -54.37 5.76 -26.66
CA GLU A 12 -54.85 6.03 -25.31
C GLU A 12 -53.97 7.11 -24.68
N ALA A 13 -54.66 8.07 -24.10
CA ALA A 13 -54.13 9.25 -23.44
C ALA A 13 -53.94 8.97 -21.96
N GLY A 14 -53.02 9.71 -21.34
CA GLY A 14 -53.03 9.97 -19.91
C GLY A 14 -51.81 9.43 -19.18
N GLY A 15 -51.19 10.30 -18.38
CA GLY A 15 -50.18 9.93 -17.40
C GLY A 15 -48.87 10.66 -17.60
N SER A 16 -48.88 11.97 -17.35
CA SER A 16 -47.72 12.65 -16.76
C SER A 16 -47.42 11.97 -15.42
N ASP A 17 -46.44 11.09 -15.39
CA ASP A 17 -45.76 10.70 -14.16
C ASP A 17 -44.32 11.21 -14.24
N GLU A 18 -44.18 12.50 -13.91
CA GLU A 18 -43.06 12.97 -13.12
C GLU A 18 -43.09 12.19 -11.78
N THR A 19 -42.60 10.96 -11.78
CA THR A 19 -42.21 10.29 -10.55
C THR A 19 -40.73 10.56 -10.36
N GLY A 20 -40.44 11.50 -9.45
CA GLY A 20 -39.09 11.78 -8.99
C GLY A 20 -38.37 10.48 -8.62
N SER A 21 -37.14 10.35 -9.11
CA SER A 21 -36.19 9.38 -8.59
C SER A 21 -36.09 9.62 -7.09
N GLU A 22 -36.52 8.64 -6.28
CA GLU A 22 -36.26 8.67 -4.85
C GLU A 22 -34.72 8.60 -4.66
N PRO A 23 -34.08 9.57 -3.98
CA PRO A 23 -32.66 9.48 -3.68
C PRO A 23 -32.50 8.41 -2.60
N GLN A 24 -32.13 7.18 -2.97
CA GLN A 24 -31.89 6.09 -2.02
C GLN A 24 -30.45 5.56 -2.02
N SER A 25 -29.59 5.99 -2.94
CA SER A 25 -28.19 5.57 -2.93
C SER A 25 -27.33 6.61 -2.20
N ALA A 26 -26.43 6.11 -1.36
CA ALA A 26 -25.29 6.89 -0.86
C ALA A 26 -24.12 6.76 -1.84
N VAL A 27 -23.27 7.78 -1.90
CA VAL A 27 -22.05 7.79 -2.72
C VAL A 27 -20.81 7.86 -1.85
N VAL A 28 -19.80 7.04 -2.17
CA VAL A 28 -18.47 7.15 -1.58
C VAL A 28 -17.53 7.87 -2.54
N VAL A 29 -16.87 8.90 -2.03
CA VAL A 29 -15.91 9.70 -2.78
C VAL A 29 -14.56 9.57 -2.08
N PRO A 30 -13.62 8.75 -2.60
CA PRO A 30 -12.28 8.74 -2.07
C PRO A 30 -11.57 10.07 -2.39
N VAL A 31 -11.00 10.71 -1.38
CA VAL A 31 -10.42 12.06 -1.47
C VAL A 31 -8.95 12.07 -1.12
N GLU A 32 -8.20 12.86 -1.88
CA GLU A 32 -6.81 13.20 -1.65
C GLU A 32 -6.51 14.60 -2.18
N PRO A 33 -5.44 15.27 -1.72
CA PRO A 33 -5.03 16.57 -2.26
C PRO A 33 -4.70 16.51 -3.77
N SER A 34 -5.67 16.87 -4.61
CA SER A 34 -5.49 16.96 -6.07
C SER A 34 -5.88 18.34 -6.62
N PRO A 35 -5.40 18.73 -7.82
CA PRO A 35 -5.81 19.98 -8.47
C PRO A 35 -7.30 20.01 -8.84
N THR A 36 -7.93 18.85 -9.00
CA THR A 36 -9.34 18.68 -9.39
C THR A 36 -10.27 18.45 -8.21
N LEU A 37 -9.75 18.18 -7.01
CA LEU A 37 -10.52 17.85 -5.81
C LEU A 37 -11.71 18.79 -5.57
N ARG A 38 -11.50 20.11 -5.61
CA ARG A 38 -12.60 21.08 -5.39
C ARG A 38 -13.70 20.95 -6.46
N ALA A 39 -13.32 20.74 -7.72
CA ALA A 39 -14.28 20.57 -8.80
C ALA A 39 -15.05 19.25 -8.66
N THR A 40 -14.37 18.18 -8.25
CA THR A 40 -15.00 16.88 -7.95
C THR A 40 -16.01 17.00 -6.83
N VAL A 41 -15.67 17.70 -5.74
CA VAL A 41 -16.60 17.95 -4.63
C VAL A 41 -17.84 18.70 -5.10
N SER A 42 -17.67 19.81 -5.84
CA SER A 42 -18.82 20.57 -6.35
C SER A 42 -19.68 19.75 -7.31
N HIS A 43 -19.08 18.90 -8.14
CA HIS A 43 -19.81 18.01 -9.05
C HIS A 43 -20.67 16.97 -8.29
N VAL A 44 -20.10 16.35 -7.25
CA VAL A 44 -20.85 15.37 -6.43
C VAL A 44 -21.98 16.04 -5.65
N VAL A 45 -21.76 17.25 -5.15
CA VAL A 45 -22.82 18.04 -4.49
C VAL A 45 -23.94 18.41 -5.45
N GLU A 46 -23.61 18.87 -6.66
CA GLU A 46 -24.60 19.17 -7.71
C GLU A 46 -25.44 17.94 -8.05
N ALA A 47 -24.81 16.78 -8.23
CA ALA A 47 -25.51 15.51 -8.45
C ALA A 47 -26.44 15.14 -7.27
N ALA A 48 -26.01 15.36 -6.03
CA ALA A 48 -26.85 15.11 -4.86
C ALA A 48 -28.04 16.09 -4.79
N VAL A 49 -27.85 17.36 -5.10
CA VAL A 49 -28.92 18.38 -5.18
C VAL A 49 -29.93 18.05 -6.29
N ASP A 50 -29.47 17.47 -7.40
CA ASP A 50 -30.31 16.95 -8.49
C ASP A 50 -31.09 15.67 -8.10
N GLY A 51 -30.91 15.19 -6.85
CA GLY A 51 -31.62 14.03 -6.31
C GLY A 51 -30.99 12.69 -6.67
N GLU A 52 -29.73 12.67 -7.14
CA GLU A 52 -29.04 11.42 -7.44
C GLU A 52 -28.60 10.68 -6.17
N PHE A 53 -28.22 11.41 -5.11
CA PHE A 53 -27.68 10.84 -3.88
C PHE A 53 -28.35 11.44 -2.64
N SER A 54 -28.62 10.61 -1.64
CA SER A 54 -29.14 11.05 -0.33
C SER A 54 -28.05 11.31 0.71
N ALA A 55 -26.87 10.72 0.52
CA ALA A 55 -25.72 10.90 1.39
C ALA A 55 -24.40 10.87 0.61
N ILE A 56 -23.47 11.74 1.00
CA ILE A 56 -22.13 11.83 0.43
C ILE A 56 -21.12 11.46 1.51
N HIS A 57 -20.37 10.38 1.28
CA HIS A 57 -19.31 9.92 2.17
C HIS A 57 -17.95 10.26 1.56
N PHE A 58 -17.28 11.29 2.09
CA PHE A 58 -15.91 11.61 1.74
C PHE A 58 -14.94 10.75 2.55
N VAL A 59 -14.11 9.99 1.86
CA VAL A 59 -13.26 9.02 2.53
C VAL A 59 -11.80 9.20 2.15
N GLU A 60 -10.93 9.26 3.14
CA GLU A 60 -9.50 9.17 2.92
C GLU A 60 -9.03 7.76 3.30
N ILE A 61 -8.25 7.13 2.41
CA ILE A 61 -7.75 5.78 2.64
C ILE A 61 -6.32 5.89 3.16
N ALA A 62 -6.09 5.46 4.40
CA ALA A 62 -4.79 5.53 5.03
C ALA A 62 -3.82 4.55 4.33
N SER A 63 -2.75 5.10 3.72
CA SER A 63 -1.58 4.33 3.26
C SER A 63 -0.60 4.00 4.39
N TRP A 64 -1.03 4.18 5.64
CA TRP A 64 -0.26 3.95 6.86
C TRP A 64 -1.12 3.24 7.90
N ARG A 65 -0.45 2.62 8.87
CA ARG A 65 -1.11 1.96 10.00
C ARG A 65 -1.11 2.83 11.24
N ASP A 66 -2.17 2.74 12.04
CA ASP A 66 -2.23 3.36 13.36
C ASP A 66 -1.11 2.84 14.28
N GLY A 67 -0.48 3.77 15.00
CA GLY A 67 0.68 3.48 15.84
C GLY A 67 2.01 3.42 15.08
N ASP A 68 2.01 3.55 13.75
CA ASP A 68 3.26 3.71 13.02
C ASP A 68 3.95 5.02 13.37
N PRO A 69 5.30 5.05 13.41
CA PRO A 69 5.96 6.30 13.73
C PRO A 69 5.74 7.35 12.63
N GLY A 70 5.16 8.48 13.02
CA GLY A 70 4.78 9.56 12.08
C GLY A 70 3.41 9.38 11.44
N SER A 71 2.66 8.34 11.81
CA SER A 71 1.24 8.20 11.43
C SER A 71 0.39 9.34 11.99
N ASP A 72 0.68 9.84 13.20
CA ASP A 72 -0.05 10.97 13.80
C ASP A 72 -0.08 12.22 12.90
N ASP A 73 1.08 12.58 12.33
CA ASP A 73 1.19 13.74 11.42
C ASP A 73 0.37 13.53 10.15
N ARG A 74 0.44 12.32 9.57
CA ARG A 74 -0.30 11.94 8.35
C ARG A 74 -1.80 11.92 8.61
N THR A 75 -2.21 11.34 9.72
CA THR A 75 -3.59 11.29 10.19
C THR A 75 -4.14 12.70 10.43
N ALA A 76 -3.32 13.61 10.99
CA ALA A 76 -3.71 15.01 11.15
C ALA A 76 -3.80 15.76 9.81
N GLU A 77 -2.95 15.44 8.83
CA GLU A 77 -3.05 15.99 7.47
C GLU A 77 -4.31 15.50 6.76
N ALA A 78 -4.60 14.20 6.83
CA ALA A 78 -5.79 13.58 6.29
C ALA A 78 -7.08 14.21 6.83
N ARG A 79 -7.17 14.33 8.16
CA ARG A 79 -8.31 15.00 8.80
C ARG A 79 -8.51 16.43 8.32
N ARG A 80 -7.44 17.20 8.05
CA ARG A 80 -7.57 18.56 7.50
C ARG A 80 -8.09 18.57 6.06
N VAL A 81 -7.82 17.54 5.27
CA VAL A 81 -8.35 17.39 3.91
C VAL A 81 -9.84 17.07 4.00
N LEU A 82 -10.21 16.09 4.83
CA LEU A 82 -11.61 15.73 5.09
C LEU A 82 -12.42 16.92 5.61
N GLU A 83 -11.94 17.62 6.65
CA GLU A 83 -12.57 18.84 7.18
C GLU A 83 -12.78 19.91 6.10
N ARG A 84 -11.81 20.07 5.19
CA ARG A 84 -11.89 21.04 4.10
C ARG A 84 -12.94 20.64 3.07
N VAL A 85 -12.99 19.36 2.70
CA VAL A 85 -13.94 18.84 1.72
C VAL A 85 -15.37 18.88 2.26
N VAL A 86 -15.57 18.54 3.54
CA VAL A 86 -16.87 18.68 4.20
C VAL A 86 -17.31 20.15 4.20
N ALA A 87 -16.45 21.08 4.62
CA ALA A 87 -16.77 22.50 4.63
C ALA A 87 -17.09 23.05 3.21
N TRP A 88 -16.44 22.52 2.18
CA TRP A 88 -16.73 22.84 0.78
C TRP A 88 -18.08 22.29 0.32
N ALA A 89 -18.43 21.08 0.73
CA ALA A 89 -19.70 20.46 0.37
C ALA A 89 -20.88 21.12 1.09
N GLU A 90 -20.76 21.37 2.39
CA GLU A 90 -21.76 22.10 3.18
C GLU A 90 -22.00 23.50 2.62
N ALA A 91 -20.94 24.24 2.27
CA ALA A 91 -21.09 25.56 1.65
C ALA A 91 -21.80 25.51 0.29
N ASP A 92 -21.49 24.50 -0.55
CA ASP A 92 -22.15 24.36 -1.85
C ASP A 92 -23.62 23.91 -1.72
N LEU A 93 -23.95 23.13 -0.68
CA LEU A 93 -25.34 22.76 -0.35
C LEU A 93 -26.13 23.96 0.20
N ASP A 94 -25.52 24.78 1.05
CA ASP A 94 -26.13 26.01 1.59
C ASP A 94 -26.39 27.05 0.49
N ASP A 95 -25.54 27.10 -0.54
CA ASP A 95 -25.67 27.98 -1.70
C ASP A 95 -26.69 27.48 -2.75
N ALA A 96 -27.18 26.24 -2.63
CA ALA A 96 -28.16 25.67 -3.56
C ALA A 96 -29.55 26.30 -3.34
N ASP A 97 -30.17 26.77 -4.42
CA ASP A 97 -31.49 27.43 -4.35
C ASP A 97 -32.62 26.42 -4.01
N GLY A 98 -33.16 26.49 -2.78
CA GLY A 98 -34.37 25.77 -2.34
C GLY A 98 -34.15 24.70 -1.26
N ASP A 99 -35.21 23.99 -0.84
CA ASP A 99 -35.15 22.90 0.16
C ASP A 99 -34.41 21.62 -0.35
N ALA A 100 -33.77 21.68 -1.54
CA ALA A 100 -33.12 20.54 -2.17
C ALA A 100 -31.80 20.14 -1.47
N GLY A 101 -31.10 21.09 -0.83
CA GLY A 101 -29.88 20.82 -0.05
C GLY A 101 -30.14 20.19 1.32
N ASP A 102 -31.30 20.46 1.93
CA ASP A 102 -31.63 20.05 3.31
C ASP A 102 -31.81 18.54 3.50
N GLY A 103 -31.90 17.77 2.41
CA GLY A 103 -32.05 16.32 2.42
C GLY A 103 -30.73 15.53 2.32
N VAL A 104 -29.61 16.19 2.02
CA VAL A 104 -28.33 15.51 1.73
C VAL A 104 -27.45 15.44 2.98
N THR A 105 -27.11 14.22 3.41
CA THR A 105 -26.21 14.03 4.55
C THR A 105 -24.76 13.97 4.09
N VAL A 106 -23.89 14.81 4.65
CA VAL A 106 -22.44 14.78 4.37
C VAL A 106 -21.70 14.10 5.53
N VAL A 107 -20.92 13.07 5.23
CA VAL A 107 -20.11 12.32 6.19
C VAL A 107 -18.66 12.29 5.73
N SER A 108 -17.72 12.29 6.67
CA SER A 108 -16.32 12.02 6.36
C SER A 108 -15.72 10.93 7.24
N ALA A 109 -14.84 10.12 6.68
CA ALA A 109 -14.16 9.04 7.40
C ALA A 109 -12.71 8.85 6.92
N LEU A 110 -11.86 8.41 7.84
CA LEU A 110 -10.53 7.88 7.53
C LEU A 110 -10.61 6.36 7.68
N ILE A 111 -10.35 5.62 6.61
CA ILE A 111 -10.44 4.16 6.58
C ILE A 111 -9.09 3.51 6.28
N GLY A 112 -8.96 2.20 6.51
CA GLY A 112 -7.76 1.43 6.17
C GLY A 112 -6.58 1.59 7.13
N ALA A 113 -6.71 2.35 8.22
CA ALA A 113 -5.63 2.59 9.18
C ALA A 113 -5.26 1.35 10.04
N GLU A 114 -6.02 0.26 9.94
CA GLU A 114 -5.78 -0.96 10.72
C GLU A 114 -4.64 -1.83 10.15
N GLY A 115 -4.33 -1.68 8.86
CA GLY A 115 -3.36 -2.49 8.11
C GLY A 115 -2.53 -1.69 7.11
N TYR A 116 -1.62 -2.36 6.39
CA TYR A 116 -0.94 -1.76 5.23
C TYR A 116 -1.61 -2.20 3.94
N LEU A 117 -1.87 -1.25 3.06
CA LEU A 117 -2.38 -1.49 1.72
C LEU A 117 -1.21 -1.49 0.73
N PHE A 118 -1.00 -2.59 0.01
CA PHE A 118 0.14 -2.78 -0.89
C PHE A 118 -0.25 -2.71 -2.37
N GLY A 119 -1.49 -3.04 -2.71
CA GLY A 119 -1.97 -3.07 -4.10
C GLY A 119 -3.40 -2.55 -4.27
N PRO A 120 -3.84 -2.32 -5.53
CA PRO A 120 -5.18 -1.82 -5.84
C PRO A 120 -6.30 -2.65 -5.20
N GLU A 121 -6.11 -3.97 -5.14
CA GLU A 121 -7.06 -4.91 -4.54
C GLU A 121 -7.32 -4.61 -3.07
N ASP A 122 -6.29 -4.29 -2.29
CA ASP A 122 -6.42 -3.95 -0.86
C ASP A 122 -7.20 -2.63 -0.68
N TYR A 123 -6.97 -1.65 -1.57
CA TYR A 123 -7.72 -0.39 -1.57
C TYR A 123 -9.19 -0.59 -1.92
N VAL A 124 -9.48 -1.47 -2.88
CA VAL A 124 -10.85 -1.83 -3.27
C VAL A 124 -11.55 -2.57 -2.15
N GLU A 125 -10.89 -3.54 -1.49
CA GLU A 125 -11.49 -4.29 -0.38
C GLU A 125 -11.91 -3.36 0.76
N VAL A 126 -11.04 -2.41 1.13
CA VAL A 126 -11.33 -1.42 2.17
C VAL A 126 -12.44 -0.45 1.75
N LEU A 127 -12.43 0.02 0.50
CA LEU A 127 -13.45 0.94 -0.01
C LEU A 127 -14.82 0.26 -0.16
N ALA A 128 -14.84 -0.96 -0.68
CA ALA A 128 -16.07 -1.74 -0.88
C ALA A 128 -16.66 -2.19 0.45
N GLY A 129 -15.84 -2.61 1.42
CA GLY A 129 -16.30 -2.94 2.77
C GLY A 129 -16.95 -1.74 3.46
N TYR A 130 -16.34 -0.55 3.34
CA TYR A 130 -16.93 0.68 3.88
C TYR A 130 -18.25 1.06 3.18
N ALA A 131 -18.31 0.93 1.84
CA ALA A 131 -19.51 1.20 1.06
C ALA A 131 -20.67 0.27 1.45
N GLU A 132 -20.40 -1.04 1.60
CA GLU A 132 -21.39 -2.02 2.03
C GLU A 132 -21.91 -1.74 3.45
N GLU A 133 -21.02 -1.40 4.39
CA GLU A 133 -21.40 -1.05 5.77
C GLU A 133 -22.33 0.17 5.84
N HIS A 134 -22.15 1.13 4.93
CA HIS A 134 -22.89 2.39 4.92
C HIS A 134 -24.02 2.43 3.87
N GLY A 135 -24.29 1.33 3.16
CA GLY A 135 -25.34 1.25 2.15
C GLY A 135 -25.09 2.16 0.95
N ALA A 136 -23.84 2.35 0.56
CA ALA A 136 -23.47 3.11 -0.62
C ALA A 136 -23.34 2.20 -1.84
N ASP A 137 -24.04 2.55 -2.92
CA ASP A 137 -24.09 1.77 -4.15
C ASP A 137 -23.22 2.37 -5.26
N ALA A 138 -22.68 3.57 -5.05
CA ALA A 138 -21.90 4.31 -6.05
C ALA A 138 -20.55 4.78 -5.49
N VAL A 139 -19.54 4.78 -6.35
CA VAL A 139 -18.21 5.36 -6.07
C VAL A 139 -17.89 6.39 -7.14
N VAL A 140 -17.63 7.63 -6.73
CA VAL A 140 -17.18 8.69 -7.65
C VAL A 140 -15.71 8.99 -7.41
N LEU A 141 -14.88 8.72 -8.42
CA LEU A 141 -13.44 8.94 -8.39
C LEU A 141 -13.07 10.32 -8.94
N ASP A 142 -12.15 11.01 -8.26
CA ASP A 142 -11.47 12.19 -8.82
C ASP A 142 -10.52 11.73 -9.95
N PRO A 143 -10.50 12.40 -11.12
CA PRO A 143 -9.67 11.98 -12.24
C PRO A 143 -8.16 12.05 -11.98
N GLU A 144 -7.73 12.80 -10.96
CA GLU A 144 -6.34 12.88 -10.50
C GLU A 144 -6.18 12.19 -9.13
N TYR A 145 -7.09 11.30 -8.74
CA TYR A 145 -6.99 10.51 -7.52
C TYR A 145 -5.82 9.53 -7.58
N THR A 146 -4.98 9.52 -6.55
CA THR A 146 -3.72 8.77 -6.54
C THR A 146 -3.40 8.19 -5.15
N PRO A 147 -4.05 7.09 -4.75
CA PRO A 147 -4.00 6.54 -3.37
C PRO A 147 -2.58 6.22 -2.85
N VAL A 148 -1.60 6.17 -3.75
CA VAL A 148 -0.17 5.97 -3.49
C VAL A 148 0.66 7.00 -4.27
N GLY A 149 0.53 8.28 -3.95
CA GLY A 149 1.43 9.33 -4.46
C GLY A 149 1.47 9.42 -6.00
N ASN A 150 2.62 9.13 -6.66
CA ASN A 150 2.77 9.36 -8.12
C ASN A 150 2.44 8.14 -8.99
N THR A 151 1.97 7.02 -8.43
CA THR A 151 1.54 5.88 -9.25
C THR A 151 0.11 6.11 -9.73
N THR A 152 -0.10 6.08 -11.05
CA THR A 152 -1.44 6.13 -11.66
C THR A 152 -2.17 4.83 -11.36
N LEU A 153 -2.75 4.73 -10.17
CA LEU A 153 -3.56 3.58 -9.74
C LEU A 153 -5.02 3.70 -10.18
N LEU A 154 -5.42 4.83 -10.78
CA LEU A 154 -6.80 5.06 -11.16
C LEU A 154 -7.35 3.96 -12.07
N GLN A 155 -6.66 3.61 -13.16
CA GLN A 155 -7.15 2.60 -14.10
C GLN A 155 -7.17 1.16 -13.51
N PRO A 156 -6.13 0.69 -12.79
CA PRO A 156 -6.21 -0.57 -12.05
C PRO A 156 -7.30 -0.58 -10.96
N LEU A 157 -7.52 0.54 -10.27
CA LEU A 157 -8.54 0.69 -9.23
C LEU A 157 -9.94 0.68 -9.82
N GLU A 158 -10.20 1.44 -10.90
CA GLU A 158 -11.46 1.41 -11.66
C GLU A 158 -11.78 -0.01 -12.14
N PHE A 159 -10.79 -0.71 -12.69
CA PHE A 159 -10.96 -2.10 -13.12
C PHE A 159 -11.28 -3.02 -11.94
N ALA A 160 -10.56 -2.91 -10.83
CA ALA A 160 -10.80 -3.72 -9.64
C ALA A 160 -12.18 -3.43 -9.03
N LEU A 161 -12.59 -2.16 -8.94
CA LEU A 161 -13.91 -1.75 -8.46
C LEU A 161 -15.04 -2.21 -9.39
N SER A 162 -14.81 -2.25 -10.71
CA SER A 162 -15.82 -2.75 -11.67
C SER A 162 -16.15 -4.24 -11.51
N ASN A 163 -15.32 -4.99 -10.76
CA ASN A 163 -15.62 -6.38 -10.38
C ASN A 163 -16.46 -6.49 -9.09
N THR A 164 -16.81 -5.37 -8.47
CA THR A 164 -17.70 -5.32 -7.30
C THR A 164 -19.13 -4.95 -7.73
N SER A 165 -20.08 -4.91 -6.78
CA SER A 165 -21.46 -4.47 -7.02
C SER A 165 -21.64 -2.95 -7.11
N LEU A 166 -20.56 -2.17 -6.96
CA LEU A 166 -20.61 -0.70 -6.93
C LEU A 166 -20.66 -0.12 -8.34
N ASP A 167 -21.47 0.94 -8.52
CA ASP A 167 -21.45 1.76 -9.73
C ASP A 167 -20.30 2.77 -9.67
N VAL A 168 -19.27 2.53 -10.48
CA VAL A 168 -18.02 3.30 -10.46
C VAL A 168 -18.04 4.32 -11.58
N ARG A 169 -17.90 5.60 -11.23
CA ARG A 169 -17.85 6.70 -12.18
C ARG A 169 -16.70 7.64 -11.87
N THR A 170 -16.12 8.24 -12.90
CA THR A 170 -15.08 9.25 -12.75
C THR A 170 -15.71 10.61 -12.99
N ALA A 171 -15.49 11.56 -12.08
CA ALA A 171 -16.08 12.89 -12.20
C ALA A 171 -15.64 13.54 -13.53
N PRO A 172 -16.56 14.09 -14.35
CA PRO A 172 -16.26 14.67 -15.66
C PRO A 172 -15.65 16.08 -15.51
N VAL A 173 -14.72 16.25 -14.57
CA VAL A 173 -14.10 17.54 -14.25
C VAL A 173 -12.81 17.69 -15.05
N GLY A 174 -12.76 18.74 -15.87
CA GLY A 174 -11.56 19.11 -16.60
C GLY A 174 -10.57 19.84 -15.69
N ARG A 175 -9.28 19.63 -15.93
CA ARG A 175 -8.23 20.48 -15.33
C ARG A 175 -8.58 21.94 -15.59
N PRO A 176 -8.58 22.83 -14.57
CA PRO A 176 -8.70 24.25 -14.80
C PRO A 176 -7.61 24.67 -15.80
N THR A 177 -7.98 25.22 -16.95
CA THR A 177 -7.03 25.74 -17.94
C THR A 177 -6.37 27.01 -17.38
N ARG A 178 -5.54 26.87 -16.35
CA ARG A 178 -4.49 27.85 -16.09
C ARG A 178 -3.44 27.63 -17.17
N PRO A 179 -3.12 28.63 -17.99
CA PRO A 179 -1.97 28.54 -18.87
C PRO A 179 -0.76 28.32 -17.97
N GLU A 180 -0.29 27.08 -17.93
CA GLU A 180 0.96 26.71 -17.31
C GLU A 180 2.02 27.55 -18.01
N ARG A 181 2.47 28.63 -17.36
CA ARG A 181 3.86 29.03 -17.54
C ARG A 181 4.64 27.74 -17.35
N LEU A 182 5.45 27.38 -18.34
CA LEU A 182 6.39 26.23 -18.37
C LEU A 182 7.47 26.31 -17.27
N ARG A 183 7.12 26.78 -16.08
CA ARG A 183 7.64 26.35 -14.80
C ARG A 183 6.65 25.32 -14.26
N SER A 184 6.59 24.14 -14.86
CA SER A 184 6.13 23.00 -14.07
C SER A 184 7.11 22.93 -12.91
N GLU A 185 6.62 23.08 -11.70
CA GLU A 185 7.34 22.69 -10.50
C GLU A 185 7.62 21.18 -10.64
N ALA A 186 8.69 20.81 -11.34
CA ALA A 186 9.54 19.78 -10.78
C ALA A 186 9.86 20.35 -9.41
N THR A 187 9.23 19.83 -8.36
CA THR A 187 9.40 20.33 -6.99
C THR A 187 10.89 20.56 -6.82
N GLY A 188 11.35 21.82 -6.76
CA GLY A 188 12.77 22.14 -6.99
C GLY A 188 13.70 21.33 -6.07
N VAL A 189 13.13 20.91 -4.94
CA VAL A 189 13.66 19.96 -3.97
C VAL A 189 13.96 18.58 -4.54
N ARG A 190 13.05 17.91 -5.28
CA ARG A 190 13.29 16.58 -5.88
C ARG A 190 14.40 16.64 -6.93
N PHE A 191 14.36 17.65 -7.79
CA PHE A 191 15.41 17.89 -8.79
C PHE A 191 16.76 18.16 -8.11
N ALA A 192 16.80 19.03 -7.11
CA ALA A 192 18.02 19.36 -6.38
C ALA A 192 18.56 18.15 -5.59
N ALA A 193 17.67 17.33 -5.00
CA ALA A 193 18.04 16.12 -4.29
C ALA A 193 18.64 15.08 -5.24
N MET A 194 18.00 14.81 -6.38
CA MET A 194 18.51 13.86 -7.38
C MET A 194 19.81 14.35 -8.01
N PHE A 195 19.89 15.64 -8.32
CA PHE A 195 21.12 16.27 -8.82
C PHE A 195 22.26 16.15 -7.82
N GLY A 196 22.02 16.52 -6.55
CA GLY A 196 23.02 16.45 -5.49
C GLY A 196 23.48 15.03 -5.21
N LEU A 197 22.55 14.06 -5.17
CA LEU A 197 22.86 12.65 -4.98
C LEU A 197 23.67 12.09 -6.15
N SER A 198 23.25 12.38 -7.39
CA SER A 198 23.95 11.93 -8.60
C SER A 198 25.35 12.55 -8.70
N LEU A 199 25.50 13.83 -8.35
CA LEU A 199 26.78 14.51 -8.35
C LEU A 199 27.72 13.97 -7.25
N ALA A 200 27.19 13.72 -6.05
CA ALA A 200 27.94 13.09 -4.98
C ALA A 200 28.41 11.69 -5.37
N PHE A 201 27.54 10.88 -5.97
CA PHE A 201 27.89 9.56 -6.48
C PHE A 201 28.97 9.64 -7.58
N TYR A 202 28.85 10.60 -8.50
CA TYR A 202 29.87 10.84 -9.53
C TYR A 202 31.24 11.14 -8.91
N PHE A 203 31.30 11.98 -7.88
CA PHE A 203 32.55 12.30 -7.19
C PHE A 203 33.09 11.19 -6.31
N VAL A 204 32.26 10.26 -5.85
CA VAL A 204 32.74 9.04 -5.17
C VAL A 204 33.49 8.12 -6.15
N LEU A 205 33.12 8.14 -7.44
CA LEU A 205 33.76 7.36 -8.49
C LEU A 205 34.94 8.09 -9.17
N GLY A 206 34.88 9.42 -9.27
CA GLY A 206 35.87 10.27 -9.95
C GLY A 206 36.90 10.91 -9.01
N ASP A 207 37.68 11.85 -9.55
CA ASP A 207 38.61 12.69 -8.77
C ASP A 207 37.98 14.08 -8.52
N PRO A 208 37.58 14.40 -7.28
CA PRO A 208 36.96 15.69 -6.96
C PRO A 208 37.89 16.89 -7.18
N LEU A 209 39.20 16.68 -7.32
CA LEU A 209 40.19 17.74 -7.51
C LEU A 209 40.41 18.09 -8.98
N TYR A 210 39.89 17.29 -9.91
CA TYR A 210 40.05 17.53 -11.34
C TYR A 210 38.89 18.36 -11.91
N TRP A 211 39.19 19.50 -12.52
CA TRP A 211 38.17 20.44 -13.00
C TRP A 211 37.27 19.86 -14.11
N PHE A 212 37.78 18.91 -14.91
CA PHE A 212 36.98 18.25 -15.94
C PHE A 212 35.90 17.36 -15.32
N ASP A 213 36.22 16.68 -14.21
CA ASP A 213 35.28 15.83 -13.47
C ASP A 213 34.13 16.64 -12.88
N TRP A 214 34.37 17.91 -12.55
CA TRP A 214 33.29 18.84 -12.20
C TRP A 214 32.36 19.11 -13.38
N ALA A 215 32.92 19.38 -14.56
CA ALA A 215 32.12 19.69 -15.75
C ALA A 215 31.29 18.48 -16.20
N THR A 216 31.91 17.30 -16.29
CA THR A 216 31.24 16.05 -16.66
C THR A 216 30.29 15.57 -15.57
N GLY A 217 30.64 15.75 -14.29
CA GLY A 217 29.78 15.42 -13.15
C GLY A 217 28.52 16.26 -13.12
N VAL A 218 28.64 17.59 -13.25
CA VAL A 218 27.49 18.50 -13.32
C VAL A 218 26.62 18.19 -14.53
N ALA A 219 27.22 17.97 -15.71
CA ALA A 219 26.48 17.63 -16.92
C ALA A 219 25.69 16.31 -16.76
N THR A 220 26.35 15.27 -16.23
CA THR A 220 25.73 13.95 -16.02
C THR A 220 24.63 14.02 -14.96
N ALA A 221 24.89 14.67 -13.82
CA ALA A 221 23.92 14.84 -12.75
C ALA A 221 22.69 15.65 -13.21
N ALA A 222 22.87 16.65 -14.08
CA ALA A 222 21.76 17.38 -14.68
C ALA A 222 20.92 16.47 -15.58
N ILE A 223 21.54 15.69 -16.47
CA ILE A 223 20.83 14.75 -17.36
C ILE A 223 20.05 13.72 -16.54
N VAL A 224 20.69 13.10 -15.54
CA VAL A 224 20.05 12.12 -14.64
C VAL A 224 18.89 12.77 -13.90
N SER A 225 19.08 13.96 -13.34
CA SER A 225 18.01 14.65 -12.60
C SER A 225 16.83 15.02 -13.50
N ILE A 226 17.07 15.53 -14.71
CA ILE A 226 15.98 15.84 -15.66
C ILE A 226 15.19 14.58 -16.03
N THR A 227 15.89 13.45 -16.23
CA THR A 227 15.28 12.21 -16.74
C THR A 227 14.62 11.39 -15.63
N LEU A 228 15.21 11.36 -14.43
CA LEU A 228 14.87 10.39 -13.39
C LEU A 228 14.24 11.01 -12.12
N SER A 229 14.30 12.33 -11.94
CA SER A 229 13.71 12.98 -10.75
C SER A 229 12.20 12.77 -10.59
N ARG A 230 11.50 12.48 -11.70
CA ARG A 230 10.06 12.18 -11.71
C ARG A 230 9.74 10.74 -11.31
N ILE A 231 10.71 9.84 -11.38
CA ILE A 231 10.50 8.38 -11.23
C ILE A 231 11.11 7.89 -9.91
N SER A 232 12.23 8.46 -9.45
CA SER A 232 13.00 7.90 -8.33
C SER A 232 12.52 8.29 -6.92
N PHE A 233 11.70 9.33 -6.77
CA PHE A 233 11.26 9.81 -5.45
C PHE A 233 9.75 9.89 -5.37
N ASP A 234 9.13 8.92 -4.68
CA ASP A 234 7.68 8.87 -4.47
C ASP A 234 7.17 9.96 -3.53
N ALA A 235 8.02 10.44 -2.61
CA ALA A 235 7.70 11.51 -1.67
C ALA A 235 8.73 12.63 -1.74
N ASP A 236 8.27 13.88 -1.54
CA ASP A 236 9.16 15.02 -1.41
C ASP A 236 10.14 14.81 -0.24
N PRO A 237 11.45 15.01 -0.43
CA PRO A 237 12.42 14.98 0.66
C PRO A 237 12.06 16.04 1.71
N ALA A 238 11.38 15.63 2.77
CA ALA A 238 11.02 16.52 3.87
C ALA A 238 12.29 16.96 4.61
N VAL A 239 12.70 18.22 4.42
CA VAL A 239 13.74 18.87 5.21
C VAL A 239 13.11 19.24 6.56
N PRO A 240 13.64 18.81 7.73
CA PRO A 240 14.98 18.29 8.01
C PRO A 240 15.06 16.75 8.22
N ARG A 241 14.00 15.99 7.94
CA ARG A 241 13.93 14.55 8.23
C ARG A 241 14.95 13.74 7.42
N THR A 242 15.14 14.07 6.15
CA THR A 242 16.06 13.35 5.22
C THR A 242 17.55 13.38 5.64
N PRO A 243 18.18 14.54 5.93
CA PRO A 243 19.59 14.55 6.35
C PRO A 243 19.80 13.86 7.71
N LEU A 244 18.83 13.96 8.62
CA LEU A 244 18.91 13.28 9.91
C LEU A 244 18.81 11.76 9.77
N ARG A 245 17.98 11.27 8.84
CA ARG A 245 17.94 9.85 8.46
C ARG A 245 19.28 9.38 7.89
N LEU A 246 19.93 10.17 7.03
CA LEU A 246 21.27 9.83 6.50
C LEU A 246 22.32 9.72 7.60
N VAL A 247 22.35 10.66 8.55
CA VAL A 247 23.28 10.60 9.68
C VAL A 247 23.03 9.37 10.56
N ARG A 248 21.76 9.04 10.85
CA ARG A 248 21.41 7.82 11.59
C ARG A 248 21.76 6.56 10.81
N GLY A 249 21.54 6.55 9.50
CA GLY A 249 21.96 5.48 8.59
C GLY A 249 23.48 5.29 8.62
N ALA A 250 24.26 6.37 8.60
CA ALA A 250 25.72 6.30 8.70
C ALA A 250 26.21 5.72 10.03
N ILE A 251 25.45 5.85 11.12
CA ILE A 251 25.73 5.18 12.40
C ILE A 251 25.29 3.70 12.37
N TYR A 252 24.18 3.40 11.71
CA TYR A 252 23.67 2.03 11.56
C TYR A 252 24.58 1.15 10.71
N VAL A 253 25.13 1.67 9.61
CA VAL A 253 25.95 0.89 8.66
C VAL A 253 27.14 0.17 9.33
N PRO A 254 27.98 0.81 10.16
CA PRO A 254 29.05 0.13 10.88
C PRO A 254 28.56 -0.95 11.84
N VAL A 255 27.42 -0.73 12.51
CA VAL A 255 26.83 -1.72 13.43
C VAL A 255 26.34 -2.94 12.65
N LEU A 256 25.59 -2.71 11.56
CA LEU A 256 25.12 -3.77 10.69
C LEU A 256 26.31 -4.56 10.09
N LEU A 257 27.36 -3.88 9.64
CA LEU A 257 28.55 -4.53 9.11
C LEU A 257 29.24 -5.41 10.16
N TYR A 258 29.32 -4.94 11.41
CA TYR A 258 29.85 -5.75 12.52
C TYR A 258 28.99 -6.99 12.77
N GLU A 259 27.66 -6.85 12.84
CA GLU A 259 26.74 -7.98 13.00
C GLU A 259 26.87 -9.00 11.87
N ILE A 260 26.94 -8.53 10.61
CA ILE A 260 27.16 -9.37 9.42
C ILE A 260 28.50 -10.13 9.52
N LEU A 261 29.58 -9.49 9.95
CA LEU A 261 30.89 -10.13 10.09
C LEU A 261 30.86 -11.24 11.15
N VAL A 262 30.26 -10.97 12.31
CA VAL A 262 30.13 -11.95 13.40
C VAL A 262 29.28 -13.13 12.97
N ALA A 263 28.12 -12.86 12.36
CA ALA A 263 27.22 -13.90 11.91
C ALA A 263 27.83 -14.77 10.78
N ASN A 264 28.63 -14.18 9.88
CA ASN A 264 29.36 -14.95 8.85
C ASN A 264 30.37 -15.92 9.46
N LEU A 265 31.06 -15.49 10.53
CA LEU A 265 32.00 -16.36 11.24
C LEU A 265 31.29 -17.52 11.94
N VAL A 266 30.11 -17.28 12.51
CA VAL A 266 29.27 -18.32 13.12
C VAL A 266 28.80 -19.33 12.06
N VAL A 267 28.28 -18.86 10.93
CA VAL A 267 27.86 -19.73 9.83
C VAL A 267 29.04 -20.52 9.26
N ALA A 268 30.20 -19.89 9.05
CA ALA A 268 31.40 -20.58 8.60
C ALA A 268 31.82 -21.70 9.56
N ARG A 269 31.72 -21.48 10.89
CA ARG A 269 31.97 -22.52 11.89
C ARG A 269 31.01 -23.69 11.76
N VAL A 270 29.73 -23.45 11.49
CA VAL A 270 28.73 -24.51 11.30
C VAL A 270 29.02 -25.31 10.02
N ILE A 271 29.37 -24.64 8.92
CA ILE A 271 29.71 -25.30 7.64
C ILE A 271 30.95 -26.20 7.80
N LEU A 272 31.92 -25.77 8.61
CA LEU A 272 33.14 -26.54 8.87
C LEU A 272 32.94 -27.70 9.87
N ASP A 273 31.80 -27.74 10.57
CA ASP A 273 31.47 -28.85 11.47
C ASP A 273 30.98 -30.03 10.63
N PRO A 274 31.64 -31.21 10.68
CA PRO A 274 31.22 -32.39 9.92
C PRO A 274 29.83 -32.92 10.32
N ARG A 275 29.31 -32.52 11.48
CA ARG A 275 27.95 -32.87 11.92
C ARG A 275 26.88 -31.98 11.29
N LEU A 276 27.26 -30.85 10.69
CA LEU A 276 26.39 -29.88 10.03
C LEU A 276 25.07 -29.66 10.79
N PRO A 277 25.11 -29.11 12.03
CA PRO A 277 23.92 -28.91 12.84
C PRO A 277 23.07 -27.74 12.29
N ILE A 278 22.29 -28.03 11.24
CA ILE A 278 21.32 -27.11 10.64
C ILE A 278 19.90 -27.50 11.05
N ASP A 279 19.04 -26.50 11.20
CA ASP A 279 17.62 -26.65 11.53
C ASP A 279 16.81 -25.67 10.67
N PRO A 280 16.63 -25.99 9.37
CA PRO A 280 15.96 -25.10 8.43
C PRO A 280 14.47 -25.01 8.76
N THR A 281 14.01 -23.80 9.05
CA THR A 281 12.62 -23.52 9.44
C THR A 281 12.08 -22.32 8.68
N MET A 282 10.78 -22.35 8.41
CA MET A 282 10.06 -21.21 7.85
C MET A 282 9.35 -20.50 8.99
N ASN A 283 9.54 -19.19 9.11
CA ASN A 283 9.04 -18.40 10.23
C ASN A 283 8.19 -17.24 9.70
N ARG A 284 7.07 -16.95 10.36
CA ARG A 284 6.27 -15.73 10.19
C ARG A 284 6.64 -14.78 11.32
N VAL A 285 7.02 -13.55 11.00
CA VAL A 285 7.26 -12.51 12.00
C VAL A 285 6.53 -11.26 11.60
N ARG A 286 5.62 -10.79 12.46
CA ARG A 286 4.97 -9.50 12.28
C ARG A 286 5.93 -8.40 12.68
N VAL A 287 6.19 -7.46 11.78
CA VAL A 287 7.08 -6.33 12.02
C VAL A 287 6.29 -5.05 12.15
N ILE A 288 6.71 -4.16 13.05
CA ILE A 288 6.14 -2.82 13.18
C ILE A 288 7.06 -1.86 12.45
N VAL A 289 7.11 -1.97 11.13
CA VAL A 289 7.92 -1.07 10.28
C VAL A 289 7.08 -0.68 9.08
N GLY A 290 6.96 0.63 8.87
CA GLY A 290 6.20 1.20 7.77
C GLY A 290 6.61 0.68 6.40
N SER A 291 5.66 0.68 5.48
CA SER A 291 5.81 0.23 4.10
C SER A 291 6.87 1.00 3.30
N GLY A 292 7.29 0.43 2.18
CA GLY A 292 8.29 1.02 1.27
C GLY A 292 9.74 0.85 1.76
N LEU A 293 10.50 1.95 1.79
CA LEU A 293 11.94 1.94 2.11
C LEU A 293 12.31 1.33 3.49
N PRO A 294 11.58 1.62 4.59
CA PRO A 294 11.90 1.03 5.90
C PRO A 294 11.73 -0.49 5.89
N LEU A 295 10.61 -1.00 5.38
CA LEU A 295 10.36 -2.44 5.26
C LEU A 295 11.38 -3.13 4.34
N MET A 296 11.71 -2.52 3.20
CA MET A 296 12.76 -3.00 2.29
C MET A 296 14.12 -3.09 3.00
N THR A 297 14.47 -2.08 3.80
CA THR A 297 15.74 -2.05 4.53
C THR A 297 15.80 -3.14 5.59
N LEU A 298 14.70 -3.36 6.32
CA LEU A 298 14.60 -4.45 7.29
C LEU A 298 14.73 -5.81 6.60
N ALA A 299 13.95 -6.07 5.55
CA ALA A 299 13.97 -7.32 4.81
C ALA A 299 15.36 -7.64 4.25
N ASN A 300 16.04 -6.64 3.67
CA ASN A 300 17.41 -6.79 3.18
C ASN A 300 18.42 -6.99 4.31
N SER A 301 18.25 -6.33 5.46
CA SER A 301 19.13 -6.52 6.61
C SER A 301 19.00 -7.93 7.19
N ILE A 302 17.77 -8.48 7.24
CA ILE A 302 17.51 -9.87 7.63
C ILE A 302 18.19 -10.83 6.64
N THR A 303 18.02 -10.64 5.33
CA THR A 303 18.64 -11.50 4.32
C THR A 303 20.17 -11.41 4.32
N LEU A 304 20.74 -10.23 4.59
CA LEU A 304 22.19 -10.04 4.71
C LEU A 304 22.76 -10.65 5.99
N THR A 305 21.94 -10.94 6.99
CA THR A 305 22.35 -11.64 8.20
C THR A 305 22.48 -13.13 7.88
N PRO A 306 23.70 -13.70 7.92
CA PRO A 306 23.95 -15.09 7.58
C PRO A 306 23.08 -16.06 8.38
N GLY A 307 22.39 -16.95 7.66
CA GLY A 307 21.48 -17.92 8.24
C GLY A 307 20.00 -17.51 8.20
N THR A 308 19.67 -16.37 7.60
CA THR A 308 18.29 -15.96 7.32
C THR A 308 18.09 -15.51 5.87
N LEU A 309 16.86 -15.67 5.35
CA LEU A 309 16.44 -15.21 4.02
C LEU A 309 14.97 -14.76 4.09
N THR A 310 14.70 -13.50 3.77
CA THR A 310 13.32 -13.02 3.62
C THR A 310 12.73 -13.51 2.30
N VAL A 311 11.67 -14.32 2.34
CA VAL A 311 11.02 -14.94 1.17
C VAL A 311 9.86 -14.07 0.66
N ARG A 312 9.04 -13.57 1.58
CA ARG A 312 7.86 -12.76 1.26
C ARG A 312 7.61 -11.73 2.35
N ALA A 313 7.11 -10.57 1.95
CA ALA A 313 6.54 -9.57 2.84
C ALA A 313 5.08 -9.33 2.44
N ARG A 314 4.14 -9.47 3.37
CA ARG A 314 2.70 -9.24 3.16
C ARG A 314 2.05 -8.78 4.47
N ASP A 315 1.23 -7.75 4.45
CA ASP A 315 0.35 -7.37 5.58
C ASP A 315 1.06 -7.20 6.94
N SER A 316 2.26 -6.61 6.93
CA SER A 316 3.19 -6.51 8.09
C SER A 316 3.87 -7.81 8.51
N ASP A 317 3.56 -8.93 7.88
CA ASP A 317 4.18 -10.22 8.15
C ASP A 317 5.35 -10.46 7.17
N LEU A 318 6.53 -10.71 7.74
CA LEU A 318 7.69 -11.20 7.03
C LEU A 318 7.76 -12.71 7.15
N TYR A 319 7.78 -13.37 6.00
CA TYR A 319 8.04 -14.79 5.88
C TYR A 319 9.55 -14.96 5.70
N VAL A 320 10.22 -15.44 6.73
CA VAL A 320 11.68 -15.58 6.79
C VAL A 320 12.05 -17.05 6.91
N HIS A 321 12.89 -17.52 6.00
CA HIS A 321 13.54 -18.80 6.12
C HIS A 321 14.80 -18.67 6.98
N SER A 322 14.94 -19.50 8.00
CA SER A 322 16.08 -19.52 8.90
C SER A 322 16.79 -20.87 8.83
N LEU A 323 18.10 -20.87 8.63
CA LEU A 323 18.92 -22.09 8.52
C LEU A 323 19.34 -22.64 9.89
N LEU A 324 19.44 -21.77 10.89
CA LEU A 324 20.01 -22.07 12.20
C LEU A 324 19.11 -21.57 13.33
N PRO A 325 19.02 -22.30 14.47
CA PRO A 325 18.17 -21.89 15.59
C PRO A 325 18.52 -20.50 16.14
N TRP A 326 19.80 -20.17 16.30
CA TRP A 326 20.21 -18.85 16.81
C TRP A 326 19.81 -17.70 15.88
N ALA A 327 19.76 -17.94 14.57
CA ALA A 327 19.38 -16.94 13.59
C ALA A 327 17.85 -16.71 13.63
N ARG A 328 17.08 -17.79 13.84
CA ARG A 328 15.64 -17.73 14.15
C ARG A 328 15.37 -16.98 15.45
N GLU A 329 16.06 -17.30 16.54
CA GLU A 329 15.86 -16.61 17.81
C GLU A 329 16.23 -15.11 17.73
N GLY A 330 17.31 -14.77 17.01
CA GLY A 330 17.69 -13.38 16.79
C GLY A 330 16.68 -12.57 15.97
N LEU A 331 15.94 -13.23 15.07
CA LEU A 331 14.80 -12.65 14.36
C LEU A 331 13.68 -12.26 15.34
N PHE A 332 13.34 -13.16 16.27
CA PHE A 332 12.29 -12.94 17.28
C PHE A 332 12.68 -11.87 18.31
N ASP A 333 13.97 -11.69 18.56
CA ASP A 333 14.50 -10.65 19.45
C ASP A 333 14.44 -9.23 18.83
N GLY A 334 14.15 -9.12 17.52
CA GLY A 334 13.79 -7.85 16.87
C GLY A 334 14.89 -6.77 16.86
N SER A 335 16.17 -7.13 16.98
CA SER A 335 17.29 -6.17 16.98
C SER A 335 17.36 -5.35 15.68
N LEU A 336 17.21 -6.00 14.53
CA LEU A 336 17.20 -5.37 13.21
C LEU A 336 15.97 -4.49 12.99
N GLU A 337 14.81 -4.89 13.53
CA GLU A 337 13.58 -4.07 13.54
C GLU A 337 13.84 -2.76 14.29
N ARG A 338 14.46 -2.87 15.47
CA ARG A 338 14.82 -1.74 16.33
C ARG A 338 15.75 -0.75 15.64
N TRP A 339 16.80 -1.25 15.01
CA TRP A 339 17.76 -0.42 14.28
C TRP A 339 17.14 0.25 13.06
N THR A 340 16.34 -0.48 12.30
CA THR A 340 15.62 0.06 11.15
C THR A 340 14.71 1.21 11.61
N ARG A 341 13.95 1.01 12.69
CA ARG A 341 13.10 2.07 13.26
C ARG A 341 13.92 3.27 13.74
N PHE A 342 15.08 3.05 14.35
CA PHE A 342 15.99 4.13 14.73
C PHE A 342 16.41 4.98 13.52
N VAL A 343 16.75 4.36 12.39
CA VAL A 343 17.18 5.08 11.18
C VAL A 343 16.05 5.93 10.61
N TYR A 344 14.87 5.33 10.37
CA TYR A 344 13.78 5.99 9.64
C TYR A 344 12.93 6.93 10.49
N TYR A 345 12.73 6.58 11.76
CA TYR A 345 11.78 7.26 12.66
C TYR A 345 12.47 7.93 13.86
N GLY A 346 13.66 7.48 14.23
CA GLY A 346 14.47 8.10 15.27
C GLY A 346 14.43 7.42 16.63
N ARG A 347 15.02 8.08 17.63
CA ARG A 347 15.23 7.50 18.97
C ARG A 347 13.92 7.19 19.71
N SER A 348 12.88 7.99 19.52
CA SER A 348 11.57 7.78 20.15
C SER A 348 10.89 6.50 19.67
N ALA A 349 11.16 6.08 18.42
CA ALA A 349 10.57 4.89 17.82
C ALA A 349 11.43 3.62 18.00
N ALA A 350 12.65 3.71 18.55
CA ALA A 350 13.62 2.62 18.66
C ALA A 350 13.40 1.68 19.86
N ARG A 351 12.25 1.76 20.55
CA ARG A 351 11.91 0.87 21.66
C ARG A 351 10.52 0.25 21.54
N PRO A 352 10.17 -0.37 20.40
CA PRO A 352 9.00 -1.23 20.40
C PRO A 352 9.29 -2.46 21.29
N PRO A 353 8.25 -3.09 21.85
CA PRO A 353 8.37 -4.47 22.30
C PRO A 353 8.80 -5.35 21.12
N THR A 354 9.67 -6.32 21.37
CA THR A 354 10.18 -7.26 20.34
C THR A 354 9.07 -8.17 19.83
N PRO A 355 9.19 -8.78 18.63
CA PRO A 355 8.22 -9.78 18.17
C PRO A 355 7.93 -10.86 19.22
N ARG A 356 8.95 -11.29 19.97
CA ARG A 356 8.82 -12.23 21.09
C ARG A 356 7.98 -11.68 22.24
N GLU A 357 8.20 -10.44 22.65
CA GLU A 357 7.43 -9.79 23.72
C GLU A 357 5.98 -9.52 23.34
N ARG A 358 5.69 -9.41 22.03
CA ARG A 358 4.34 -9.21 21.50
C ARG A 358 3.60 -10.52 21.23
N ASP A 359 4.29 -11.65 21.25
CA ASP A 359 3.76 -12.94 20.80
C ASP A 359 3.30 -12.93 19.32
N ASP A 360 3.96 -12.10 18.49
CA ASP A 360 3.60 -11.91 17.08
C ASP A 360 4.57 -12.65 16.12
N TYR A 361 4.91 -13.89 16.45
CA TYR A 361 5.74 -14.74 15.59
C TYR A 361 5.20 -16.16 15.55
N ALA A 362 5.47 -16.87 14.46
CA ALA A 362 5.11 -18.26 14.33
C ALA A 362 6.19 -19.06 13.59
N ILE A 363 6.39 -20.30 14.02
CA ILE A 363 7.20 -21.28 13.30
C ILE A 363 6.22 -22.07 12.45
N LEU A 364 6.44 -22.09 11.14
CA LEU A 364 5.52 -22.68 10.17
C LEU A 364 5.96 -24.07 9.70
N GLN A 365 7.24 -24.41 9.90
CA GLN A 365 7.82 -25.65 9.41
C GLN A 365 8.70 -26.30 10.48
N GLY A 366 8.57 -27.61 10.63
CA GLY A 366 9.40 -28.43 11.52
C GLY A 366 8.63 -29.02 12.70
N PRO A 367 9.31 -29.77 13.58
CA PRO A 367 8.70 -30.39 14.76
C PRO A 367 8.19 -29.35 15.78
N ASP A 368 8.72 -28.13 15.73
CA ASP A 368 8.35 -27.01 16.61
C ASP A 368 7.35 -26.05 15.94
N ALA A 369 6.64 -26.49 14.89
CA ALA A 369 5.67 -25.65 14.19
C ALA A 369 4.50 -25.24 15.12
N THR A 370 4.24 -23.94 15.21
CA THR A 370 3.17 -23.33 16.01
C THR A 370 1.95 -22.98 15.17
N GLU A 371 2.12 -22.76 13.87
CA GLU A 371 1.06 -22.48 12.91
C GLU A 371 1.29 -23.28 11.62
N GLU A 372 0.23 -23.52 10.85
CA GLU A 372 0.36 -24.12 9.52
C GLU A 372 0.89 -23.09 8.52
N LEU A 373 1.70 -23.54 7.56
CA LEU A 373 2.18 -22.72 6.45
C LEU A 373 0.98 -22.16 5.67
N PRO A 374 0.75 -20.83 5.64
CA PRO A 374 -0.37 -20.21 4.92
C PRO A 374 -0.05 -20.05 3.42
N ILE A 375 0.98 -20.74 2.91
CA ILE A 375 1.16 -20.86 1.47
C ILE A 375 -0.04 -21.67 1.03
N ALA A 376 -0.97 -21.01 0.31
CA ALA A 376 -2.07 -21.68 -0.33
C ALA A 376 -1.57 -22.98 -0.97
N ALA A 377 -2.40 -24.01 -0.94
CA ALA A 377 -2.42 -25.03 -1.97
C ALA A 377 -2.66 -24.36 -3.33
N GLY A 378 -1.66 -23.61 -3.80
CA GLY A 378 -1.54 -23.08 -5.14
C GLY A 378 -0.80 -24.14 -5.93
N ASP A 379 -1.50 -24.66 -6.93
CA ASP A 379 -0.96 -25.43 -8.04
C ASP A 379 -0.33 -26.80 -7.71
N GLY A 380 -1.20 -27.75 -7.32
CA GLY A 380 -1.07 -29.15 -7.77
C GLY A 380 -0.57 -30.19 -6.76
N GLY A 381 -0.47 -29.89 -5.47
CA GLY A 381 -0.18 -30.89 -4.45
C GLY A 381 -1.45 -31.56 -3.94
N ALA A 382 -1.63 -32.86 -4.19
CA ALA A 382 -2.74 -33.63 -3.63
C ALA A 382 -2.68 -33.61 -2.09
N VAL A 383 -3.79 -33.19 -1.47
CA VAL A 383 -4.02 -33.35 -0.03
C VAL A 383 -4.11 -34.86 0.26
N PRO A 384 -3.41 -35.41 1.27
CA PRO A 384 -3.65 -36.78 1.66
C PRO A 384 -5.03 -36.81 2.31
N ASP A 385 -5.99 -37.38 1.59
CA ASP A 385 -7.35 -37.55 2.09
C ASP A 385 -7.30 -38.50 3.29
N GLY A 386 -7.51 -37.94 4.47
CA GLY A 386 -7.70 -38.70 5.69
C GLY A 386 -9.11 -39.26 5.67
N ARG A 387 -9.30 -40.43 5.05
CA ARG A 387 -10.39 -41.35 5.37
C ARG A 387 -10.15 -42.75 4.81
N ASP A 388 -10.20 -43.69 5.74
CA ASP A 388 -10.66 -45.07 5.60
C ASP A 388 -9.81 -46.03 4.76
N ASP A 389 -8.85 -46.68 5.42
CA ASP A 389 -8.55 -48.09 5.17
C ASP A 389 -8.74 -48.85 6.48
N ASP A 390 -10.00 -49.16 6.81
CA ASP A 390 -10.32 -50.32 7.64
C ASP A 390 -10.93 -51.40 6.75
N ALA A 391 -10.20 -52.51 6.68
CA ALA A 391 -10.60 -53.87 6.32
C ALA A 391 -11.44 -54.09 5.04
N THR A 392 -10.84 -54.78 4.07
CA THR A 392 -11.49 -56.01 3.59
C THR A 392 -10.47 -57.10 3.23
N ASP A 393 -10.67 -58.20 3.92
CA ASP A 393 -10.02 -59.50 3.91
C ASP A 393 -10.39 -60.29 2.63
N VAL A 394 -9.38 -60.84 1.91
CA VAL A 394 -9.54 -62.06 1.08
C VAL A 394 -8.20 -62.83 1.03
N ALA A 395 -8.08 -63.79 1.95
CA ALA A 395 -7.71 -65.20 1.79
C ALA A 395 -6.49 -65.64 0.93
N GLU A 396 -5.62 -66.37 1.66
CA GLU A 396 -4.99 -67.68 1.32
C GLU A 396 -4.02 -67.81 0.13
N GLU A 397 -2.74 -68.05 0.43
CA GLU A 397 -2.11 -69.36 0.14
C GLU A 397 -0.79 -69.53 0.93
N GLU A 398 -0.79 -70.51 1.85
CA GLU A 398 0.41 -71.16 2.37
C GLU A 398 1.16 -71.88 1.24
N VAL A 399 2.45 -71.64 1.08
CA VAL A 399 3.42 -72.70 0.71
C VAL A 399 4.75 -72.45 1.40
N THR A 400 5.04 -73.28 2.40
CA THR A 400 6.38 -73.60 2.91
C THR A 400 7.10 -74.61 2.01
N ASP A 401 8.44 -74.48 1.97
CA ASP A 401 9.53 -75.42 1.59
C ASP A 401 10.44 -74.79 0.51
N ALA A 402 11.76 -74.69 0.65
CA ALA A 402 12.73 -75.44 1.45
C ALA A 402 13.96 -74.61 1.83
#